data_AF-X1TWL6-F1
#
_entry.id   AF-X1TWL6-F1
#
_cell.length_a   1.000
_cell.length_b   1.000
_cell.length_c   1.000
_cell.angle_alpha   90.00
_cell.angle_beta   90.00
_cell.angle_gamma   90.00
#
_symmetry.space_group_name_H-M   'P 1'
#
loop_
_entity.id
_entity.type
_entity.pdbx_description
1 polymer ?
#
loop_
_entity_poly.entity_id
_entity_poly.type
_entity_poly.pdbx_seq_one_letter_code
_entity_poly.pdbx_strand_id
1 'polypeptide(L)'
;TNYIYIDYSAGVPAPKATTDRTTIELNRMFTLGRVYRDVAALHIVNSGVNLYNHMRSNHERLMAVRGFERASGGVISEKLARYLTSTAGVFYLGANKIATTQQDTSPTGPPNILTRWYHDAGGNWVSNTGIEGASAAGQISNEHYDTPTGLADIAGPRYGVFWLFIHFDSDLHVVYGIGNYKLAQAEMATVPILPEAVSEFATLAAKIIVGSADPNFTSIVSAYVTLFPVSTPPNHDDLGGIVADNHHAKYT
;
A
#
# COMPACT_ATOMS: atom_id res chain seq x y z
N THR A 1 -33.01 -11.33 1.41
CA THR A 1 -32.18 -11.51 2.62
C THR A 1 -32.99 -11.14 3.85
N ASN A 2 -32.96 -11.95 4.89
CA ASN A 2 -33.69 -11.70 6.14
C ASN A 2 -32.68 -11.40 7.27
N TYR A 3 -32.91 -10.34 8.02
CA TYR A 3 -32.21 -10.05 9.27
C TYR A 3 -32.91 -10.76 10.41
N ILE A 4 -32.16 -11.53 11.19
CA ILE A 4 -32.67 -12.22 12.38
C ILE A 4 -32.25 -11.43 13.60
N TYR A 5 -33.19 -11.13 14.49
CA TYR A 5 -32.95 -10.33 15.69
C TYR A 5 -33.82 -10.79 16.86
N ILE A 6 -33.39 -10.47 18.08
CA ILE A 6 -34.18 -10.65 19.30
C ILE A 6 -34.83 -9.31 19.64
N ASP A 7 -36.13 -9.31 19.88
CA ASP A 7 -36.88 -8.18 20.42
C ASP A 7 -37.14 -8.40 21.92
N TYR A 8 -36.66 -7.48 22.75
CA TYR A 8 -36.83 -7.51 24.20
C TYR A 8 -37.94 -6.54 24.66
N SER A 9 -39.10 -6.61 24.02
CA SER A 9 -40.30 -5.89 24.45
C SER A 9 -40.95 -6.62 25.65
N ALA A 10 -41.22 -5.88 26.73
CA ALA A 10 -41.97 -6.38 27.91
C ALA A 10 -41.32 -7.53 28.71
N GLY A 11 -39.99 -7.62 28.71
CA GLY A 11 -39.26 -8.54 29.60
C GLY A 11 -39.15 -9.99 29.11
N VAL A 12 -39.64 -10.30 27.90
CA VAL A 12 -39.50 -11.62 27.28
C VAL A 12 -38.77 -11.49 25.94
N PRO A 13 -37.61 -12.13 25.75
CA PRO A 13 -36.88 -12.11 24.48
C PRO A 13 -37.64 -12.93 23.42
N ALA A 14 -38.03 -12.29 22.31
CA ALA A 14 -38.72 -12.93 21.19
C ALA A 14 -37.89 -12.86 19.90
N PRO A 15 -37.59 -14.00 19.24
CA PRO A 15 -36.93 -13.99 17.94
C PRO A 15 -37.87 -13.45 16.85
N LYS A 16 -37.38 -12.50 16.06
CA LYS A 16 -38.09 -11.88 14.94
C LYS A 16 -37.19 -11.82 13.71
N ALA A 17 -37.82 -11.61 12.55
CA ALA A 17 -37.14 -11.43 11.28
C ALA A 17 -37.72 -10.24 10.52
N THR A 18 -36.87 -9.52 9.79
CA THR A 18 -37.26 -8.42 8.90
C THR A 18 -36.38 -8.42 7.65
N THR A 19 -36.90 -7.93 6.53
CA THR A 19 -36.10 -7.67 5.32
C THR A 19 -35.46 -6.29 5.32
N ASP A 20 -35.92 -5.39 6.19
CA ASP A 20 -35.43 -4.02 6.32
C ASP A 20 -34.65 -3.87 7.63
N ARG A 21 -33.36 -3.54 7.53
CA ARG A 21 -32.51 -3.35 8.70
C ARG A 21 -32.91 -2.12 9.53
N THR A 22 -33.44 -1.08 8.90
CA THR A 22 -33.73 0.20 9.55
C THR A 22 -34.87 0.11 10.55
N THR A 23 -35.70 -0.93 10.45
CA THR A 23 -36.80 -1.20 11.39
C THR A 23 -36.32 -1.83 12.70
N ILE A 24 -35.06 -2.27 12.78
CA ILE A 24 -34.47 -2.83 14.00
C ILE A 24 -33.98 -1.66 14.86
N GLU A 25 -34.68 -1.40 15.97
CA GLU A 25 -34.29 -0.34 16.89
C GLU A 25 -33.00 -0.71 17.65
N LEU A 26 -32.22 0.30 18.06
CA LEU A 26 -30.90 0.06 18.66
C LEU A 26 -30.93 -0.18 20.18
N ASN A 27 -32.07 0.06 20.83
CA ASN A 27 -32.17 0.06 22.30
C ASN A 27 -32.70 -1.25 22.90
N ARG A 28 -33.64 -1.93 22.22
CA ARG A 28 -34.30 -3.14 22.74
C ARG A 28 -34.27 -4.32 21.77
N MET A 29 -33.79 -4.10 20.54
CA MET A 29 -33.65 -5.14 19.54
C MET A 29 -32.17 -5.42 19.25
N PHE A 30 -31.79 -6.69 19.22
CA PHE A 30 -30.41 -7.12 19.03
C PHE A 30 -30.32 -8.00 17.79
N THR A 31 -29.63 -7.52 16.75
CA THR A 31 -29.39 -8.33 15.54
C THR A 31 -28.48 -9.51 15.90
N LEU A 32 -28.85 -10.71 15.44
CA LEU A 32 -28.03 -11.93 15.53
C LEU A 32 -27.29 -12.21 14.23
N GLY A 33 -27.93 -11.93 13.09
CA GLY A 33 -27.31 -12.23 11.80
C GLY A 33 -28.23 -12.04 10.62
N ARG A 34 -27.81 -12.61 9.49
CA ARG A 34 -28.55 -12.57 8.22
C ARG A 34 -28.68 -13.96 7.67
N VAL A 35 -29.84 -14.26 7.11
CA VAL A 35 -30.12 -15.51 6.41
C VAL A 35 -30.60 -15.21 5.01
N TYR A 36 -30.02 -15.89 4.04
CA TYR A 36 -30.47 -15.90 2.66
C TYR A 36 -30.72 -17.36 2.24
N ARG A 37 -31.89 -17.61 1.64
CA ARG A 37 -32.20 -18.91 1.06
C ARG A 37 -32.07 -18.79 -0.46
N ASP A 38 -31.27 -19.65 -1.04
CA ASP A 38 -31.22 -19.87 -2.48
C ASP A 38 -31.75 -21.28 -2.79
N VAL A 39 -33.00 -21.35 -3.26
CA VAL A 39 -33.74 -22.60 -3.53
C VAL A 39 -33.68 -23.58 -2.35
N ALA A 40 -32.70 -24.49 -2.32
CA ALA A 40 -32.49 -25.48 -1.28
C ALA A 40 -31.37 -25.11 -0.28
N ALA A 41 -30.46 -24.21 -0.64
CA ALA A 41 -29.33 -23.79 0.18
C ALA A 41 -29.71 -22.64 1.14
N LEU A 42 -29.21 -22.72 2.37
CA LEU A 42 -29.27 -21.62 3.33
C LEU A 42 -27.87 -21.04 3.54
N HIS A 43 -27.74 -19.75 3.29
CA HIS A 43 -26.56 -18.96 3.58
C HIS A 43 -26.83 -18.18 4.88
N ILE A 44 -26.11 -18.54 5.94
CA ILE A 44 -26.26 -17.94 7.26
C ILE A 44 -24.98 -17.18 7.59
N VAL A 45 -25.10 -15.89 7.88
CA VAL A 45 -24.01 -15.05 8.37
C VAL A 45 -24.33 -14.61 9.79
N ASN A 46 -23.46 -14.99 10.73
CA ASN A 46 -23.52 -14.51 12.10
C ASN A 46 -22.88 -13.11 12.19
N SER A 47 -23.65 -12.08 11.83
CA SER A 47 -23.23 -10.67 11.85
C SER A 47 -23.93 -9.88 12.96
N GLY A 48 -24.14 -10.52 14.11
CA GLY A 48 -24.79 -9.90 15.25
C GLY A 48 -23.92 -8.86 15.95
N VAL A 49 -24.51 -8.13 16.89
CA VAL A 49 -23.76 -7.16 17.70
C VAL A 49 -23.11 -7.89 18.88
N ASN A 50 -21.77 -7.92 18.90
CA ASN A 50 -21.03 -8.34 20.08
C ASN A 50 -20.77 -7.12 20.99
N LEU A 51 -21.52 -7.04 22.08
CA LEU A 51 -21.43 -5.96 23.06
C LEU A 51 -20.32 -6.19 24.09
N TYR A 52 -19.96 -7.45 24.35
CA TYR A 52 -18.96 -7.77 25.37
C TYR A 52 -17.62 -7.17 24.97
N ASN A 53 -17.13 -6.23 25.79
CA ASN A 53 -15.86 -5.55 25.59
C ASN A 53 -15.69 -4.99 24.16
N HIS A 54 -16.75 -4.42 23.60
CA HIS A 54 -16.77 -3.95 22.21
C HIS A 54 -15.63 -2.97 21.91
N MET A 55 -15.33 -2.04 22.83
CA MET A 55 -14.27 -1.06 22.62
C MET A 55 -12.90 -1.71 22.44
N ARG A 56 -12.51 -2.64 23.33
CA ARG A 56 -11.25 -3.38 23.18
C ARG A 56 -11.27 -4.25 21.94
N SER A 57 -12.33 -5.04 21.74
CA SER A 57 -12.42 -5.95 20.59
C SER A 57 -12.35 -5.20 19.25
N ASN A 58 -12.97 -4.02 19.18
CA ASN A 58 -12.88 -3.16 18.01
C ASN A 58 -11.48 -2.54 17.87
N HIS A 59 -10.83 -2.13 18.97
CA HIS A 59 -9.45 -1.66 18.95
C HIS A 59 -8.49 -2.74 18.41
N GLU A 60 -8.54 -3.95 18.95
CA GLU A 60 -7.72 -5.09 18.49
C GLU A 60 -8.00 -5.44 17.03
N ARG A 61 -9.28 -5.40 16.61
CA ARG A 61 -9.65 -5.58 15.20
C ARG A 61 -9.03 -4.51 14.31
N LEU A 62 -9.05 -3.25 14.73
CA LEU A 62 -8.46 -2.16 13.96
C LEU A 62 -6.93 -2.33 13.86
N MET A 63 -6.26 -2.72 14.95
CA MET A 63 -4.83 -3.04 14.92
C MET A 63 -4.52 -4.20 13.96
N ALA A 64 -5.24 -5.32 14.08
CA ALA A 64 -4.95 -6.53 13.31
C ALA A 64 -5.28 -6.42 11.81
N VAL A 65 -6.30 -5.64 11.44
CA VAL A 65 -6.78 -5.56 10.05
C VAL A 65 -6.26 -4.34 9.32
N ARG A 66 -6.10 -3.20 10.01
CA ARG A 66 -5.73 -1.93 9.37
C ARG A 66 -4.31 -1.49 9.67
N GLY A 67 -3.71 -1.96 10.78
CA GLY A 67 -2.37 -1.56 11.18
C GLY A 67 -2.24 -0.04 11.35
N PHE A 68 -1.08 0.50 10.95
CA PHE A 68 -0.82 1.93 10.93
C PHE A 68 -1.46 2.57 9.69
N GLU A 69 -2.69 3.06 9.84
CA GLU A 69 -3.51 3.57 8.75
C GLU A 69 -3.47 5.10 8.67
N ARG A 70 -3.33 5.63 7.45
CA ARG A 70 -3.41 7.06 7.22
C ARG A 70 -4.85 7.58 7.22
N ALA A 71 -5.09 8.68 7.92
CA ALA A 71 -6.30 9.49 7.77
C ALA A 71 -6.09 10.71 6.84
N SER A 72 -4.96 11.43 6.97
CA SER A 72 -4.66 12.60 6.11
C SER A 72 -3.16 12.96 6.12
N GLY A 73 -2.74 13.86 5.22
CA GLY A 73 -1.37 14.38 5.17
C GLY A 73 -0.32 13.36 4.70
N GLY A 74 0.92 13.40 5.17
CA GLY A 74 1.96 12.41 4.81
C GLY A 74 2.23 12.30 3.30
N VAL A 75 1.96 13.36 2.55
CA VAL A 75 2.07 13.40 1.09
C VAL A 75 3.52 13.63 0.71
N ILE A 76 4.03 12.80 -0.18
CA ILE A 76 5.42 12.77 -0.63
C ILE A 76 5.56 13.59 -1.90
N SER A 77 6.57 14.46 -1.95
CA SER A 77 6.95 15.18 -3.17
C SER A 77 8.46 15.38 -3.26
N GLU A 78 8.94 15.59 -4.48
CA GLU A 78 10.32 16.03 -4.73
C GLU A 78 10.46 17.52 -4.39
N LYS A 79 11.53 17.91 -3.69
CA LYS A 79 11.81 19.32 -3.34
C LYS A 79 13.01 19.88 -4.11
N LEU A 80 14.08 19.10 -4.17
CA LEU A 80 15.30 19.33 -4.95
C LEU A 80 15.65 18.00 -5.64
N ALA A 81 16.70 17.98 -6.46
CA ALA A 81 17.19 16.77 -7.15
C ALA A 81 17.24 15.54 -6.23
N ARG A 82 16.23 14.67 -6.36
CA ARG A 82 16.03 13.43 -5.58
C ARG A 82 15.89 13.58 -4.06
N TYR A 83 15.68 14.79 -3.57
CA TYR A 83 15.35 15.05 -2.17
C TYR A 83 13.84 15.07 -1.98
N LEU A 84 13.41 14.58 -0.81
CA LEU A 84 12.01 14.36 -0.50
C LEU A 84 11.52 15.36 0.53
N THR A 85 10.24 15.72 0.42
CA THR A 85 9.49 16.27 1.53
C THR A 85 8.21 15.46 1.74
N SER A 86 7.82 15.34 3.00
CA SER A 86 6.55 14.76 3.43
C SER A 86 5.74 15.80 4.19
N THR A 87 4.47 15.97 3.85
CA THR A 87 3.59 16.85 4.62
C THR A 87 3.28 16.26 6.00
N ALA A 88 3.02 17.11 7.01
CA ALA A 88 2.52 16.65 8.30
C ALA A 88 1.25 15.80 8.12
N GLY A 89 1.12 14.73 8.90
CA GLY A 89 0.09 13.72 8.71
C GLY A 89 -0.67 13.35 9.97
N VAL A 90 -1.84 12.76 9.76
CA VAL A 90 -2.65 12.13 10.80
C VAL A 90 -2.85 10.68 10.43
N PHE A 91 -2.49 9.81 11.36
CA PHE A 91 -2.58 8.37 11.25
C PHE A 91 -3.31 7.80 12.46
N TYR A 92 -3.76 6.55 12.33
CA TYR A 92 -4.38 5.81 13.41
C TYR A 92 -3.69 4.45 13.54
N LEU A 93 -3.44 4.07 14.79
CA LEU A 93 -3.12 2.69 15.16
C LEU A 93 -4.18 2.22 16.14
N GLY A 94 -5.04 1.31 15.67
CA GLY A 94 -6.26 1.00 16.41
C GLY A 94 -7.18 2.23 16.52
N ALA A 95 -7.57 2.57 17.75
CA ALA A 95 -8.33 3.78 18.06
C ALA A 95 -7.45 5.00 18.41
N ASN A 96 -6.13 4.82 18.45
CA ASN A 96 -5.20 5.87 18.86
C ASN A 96 -4.81 6.73 17.67
N LYS A 97 -4.97 8.05 17.80
CA LYS A 97 -4.51 9.02 16.81
C LYS A 97 -3.02 9.28 17.01
N ILE A 98 -2.25 9.18 15.93
CA ILE A 98 -0.83 9.49 15.86
C ILE A 98 -0.67 10.63 14.84
N ALA A 99 0.07 11.66 15.21
CA ALA A 99 0.38 12.76 14.30
C ALA A 99 1.85 12.67 13.89
N THR A 100 2.12 12.79 12.60
CA THR A 100 3.49 12.94 12.10
C THR A 100 3.76 14.39 11.71
N THR A 101 5.00 14.80 11.87
CA THR A 101 5.46 16.14 11.49
C THR A 101 5.87 16.17 10.02
N GLN A 102 5.98 17.38 9.48
CA GLN A 102 6.57 17.56 8.16
C GLN A 102 8.04 17.12 8.20
N GLN A 103 8.46 16.44 7.13
CA GLN A 103 9.84 16.01 6.92
C GLN A 103 10.41 16.67 5.67
N ASP A 104 11.70 16.99 5.71
CA ASP A 104 12.44 17.53 4.58
C ASP A 104 13.86 16.96 4.57
N THR A 105 14.16 16.10 3.59
CA THR A 105 15.47 15.45 3.52
C THR A 105 16.53 16.32 2.85
N SER A 106 16.19 17.51 2.38
CA SER A 106 17.13 18.44 1.74
C SER A 106 18.11 19.03 2.76
N PRO A 107 19.34 19.39 2.33
CA PRO A 107 20.32 20.04 3.19
C PRO A 107 19.89 21.44 3.66
N THR A 108 18.78 21.97 3.12
CA THR A 108 18.22 23.28 3.47
C THR A 108 17.15 23.22 4.57
N GLY A 109 16.73 22.02 4.98
CA GLY A 109 15.71 21.80 6.01
C GLY A 109 16.30 21.48 7.40
N PRO A 110 15.43 21.22 8.40
CA PRO A 110 15.82 20.50 9.62
C PRO A 110 16.51 19.18 9.26
N PRO A 111 17.39 18.62 10.11
CA PRO A 111 18.19 17.44 9.79
C PRO A 111 17.34 16.15 9.77
N ASN A 112 16.39 16.03 8.84
CA ASN A 112 15.62 14.82 8.63
C ASN A 112 16.39 13.92 7.66
N ILE A 113 16.97 12.86 8.20
CA ILE A 113 17.79 11.94 7.41
C ILE A 113 16.91 10.79 6.90
N LEU A 114 17.10 10.44 5.63
CA LEU A 114 16.41 9.32 5.01
C LEU A 114 17.08 8.00 5.42
N THR A 115 16.30 7.07 5.99
CA THR A 115 16.79 5.73 6.31
C THR A 115 16.60 4.79 5.13
N ARG A 116 17.70 4.30 4.54
CA ARG A 116 17.68 3.38 3.39
C ARG A 116 17.79 1.94 3.83
N TRP A 117 16.97 1.07 3.28
CA TRP A 117 17.00 -0.37 3.52
C TRP A 117 17.30 -1.15 2.25
N TYR A 118 18.26 -2.06 2.35
CA TYR A 118 18.71 -2.98 1.32
C TYR A 118 19.40 -4.19 1.99
N HIS A 119 19.78 -5.22 1.23
CA HIS A 119 20.50 -6.38 1.76
C HIS A 119 22.01 -6.17 1.71
N ASP A 120 22.74 -6.67 2.70
CA ASP A 120 24.19 -6.77 2.64
C ASP A 120 24.66 -7.98 1.81
N ALA A 121 25.99 -8.17 1.70
CA ALA A 121 26.58 -9.31 1.00
C ALA A 121 26.21 -10.68 1.61
N GLY A 122 25.76 -10.72 2.87
CA GLY A 122 25.28 -11.91 3.56
C GLY A 122 23.77 -12.16 3.38
N GLY A 123 23.07 -11.29 2.66
CA GLY A 123 21.62 -11.36 2.48
C GLY A 123 20.82 -10.94 3.71
N ASN A 124 21.42 -10.16 4.62
CA ASN A 124 20.72 -9.59 5.77
C ASN A 124 20.24 -8.18 5.44
N TRP A 125 19.06 -7.81 5.95
CA TRP A 125 18.61 -6.43 5.90
C TRP A 125 19.56 -5.52 6.70
N VAL A 126 19.99 -4.44 6.06
CA VAL A 126 20.78 -3.38 6.68
C VAL A 126 20.16 -2.01 6.40
N SER A 127 20.40 -1.07 7.32
CA SER A 127 19.98 0.32 7.18
C SER A 127 21.18 1.25 6.95
N ASN A 128 21.05 2.22 6.05
CA ASN A 128 22.03 3.28 5.83
C ASN A 128 21.37 4.67 5.87
N THR A 129 21.87 5.55 6.73
CA THR A 129 21.47 6.95 6.85
C THR A 129 22.50 7.91 6.25
N GLY A 130 23.66 7.42 5.84
CA GLY A 130 24.75 8.20 5.23
C GLY A 130 24.67 8.25 3.70
N ILE A 131 25.80 8.63 3.10
CA ILE A 131 26.01 8.65 1.65
C ILE A 131 25.92 7.22 1.09
N GLU A 132 25.38 7.08 -0.11
CA GLU A 132 25.26 5.83 -0.87
C GLU A 132 25.58 6.13 -2.33
N GLY A 133 26.65 5.55 -2.88
CA GLY A 133 27.15 5.91 -4.21
C GLY A 133 27.42 7.41 -4.34
N ALA A 134 26.90 8.03 -5.40
CA ALA A 134 26.91 9.49 -5.59
C ALA A 134 25.73 10.21 -4.89
N SER A 135 24.89 9.51 -4.14
CA SER A 135 23.71 10.08 -3.48
C SER A 135 24.01 10.50 -2.05
N ALA A 136 23.71 11.75 -1.72
CA ALA A 136 23.87 12.27 -0.36
C ALA A 136 22.89 11.62 0.63
N ALA A 137 23.15 11.78 1.93
CA ALA A 137 22.38 11.19 3.04
C ALA A 137 20.85 11.42 2.99
N GLY A 138 20.37 12.48 2.34
CA GLY A 138 18.93 12.75 2.15
C GLY A 138 18.36 12.41 0.77
N GLN A 139 19.18 11.93 -0.16
CA GLN A 139 18.77 11.68 -1.56
C GLN A 139 18.41 10.22 -1.80
N ILE A 140 17.39 10.01 -2.63
CA ILE A 140 17.12 8.70 -3.21
C ILE A 140 18.20 8.38 -4.26
N SER A 141 18.62 7.11 -4.27
CA SER A 141 19.61 6.62 -5.22
C SER A 141 19.08 6.62 -6.64
N ASN A 142 19.94 6.90 -7.60
CA ASN A 142 19.69 6.73 -9.04
C ASN A 142 20.75 5.83 -9.70
N GLU A 143 21.57 5.17 -8.89
CA GLU A 143 22.68 4.33 -9.33
C GLU A 143 22.44 2.87 -9.01
N HIS A 144 21.79 2.57 -7.87
CA HIS A 144 21.67 1.19 -7.42
C HIS A 144 20.24 0.75 -7.09
N TYR A 145 20.02 -0.55 -7.25
CA TYR A 145 18.86 -1.29 -6.77
C TYR A 145 19.33 -2.43 -5.87
N ASP A 146 18.40 -3.02 -5.11
CA ASP A 146 18.72 -4.08 -4.15
C ASP A 146 18.75 -5.47 -4.79
N THR A 147 19.64 -6.33 -4.29
CA THR A 147 19.74 -7.74 -4.64
C THR A 147 19.90 -8.55 -3.36
N PRO A 148 19.66 -9.87 -3.36
CA PRO A 148 19.87 -10.70 -2.17
C PRO A 148 21.31 -10.72 -1.61
N THR A 149 22.26 -10.08 -2.28
CA THR A 149 23.69 -10.07 -1.89
C THR A 149 24.30 -8.67 -1.95
N GLY A 150 23.50 -7.60 -1.83
CA GLY A 150 24.01 -6.23 -1.93
C GLY A 150 23.28 -5.36 -2.94
N LEU A 151 23.79 -4.14 -3.06
CA LEU A 151 23.39 -3.20 -4.09
C LEU A 151 24.04 -3.55 -5.44
N ALA A 152 23.31 -3.34 -6.53
CA ALA A 152 23.77 -3.52 -7.90
C ALA A 152 23.36 -2.36 -8.81
N ASP A 153 24.11 -2.14 -9.88
CA ASP A 153 23.94 -0.98 -10.76
C ASP A 153 22.63 -1.03 -11.57
N ILE A 154 21.92 0.08 -11.57
CA ILE A 154 20.87 0.40 -12.54
C ILE A 154 21.57 0.75 -13.86
N ALA A 155 21.95 -0.27 -14.63
CA ALA A 155 22.64 -0.09 -15.90
C ALA A 155 21.71 0.54 -16.95
N GLY A 156 22.05 1.75 -17.42
CA GLY A 156 21.23 2.53 -18.36
C GLY A 156 20.95 1.82 -19.70
N PRO A 157 19.85 2.16 -20.41
CA PRO A 157 18.76 3.06 -20.03
C PRO A 157 17.65 2.29 -19.29
N ARG A 158 17.71 2.32 -17.95
CA ARG A 158 16.82 1.55 -17.07
C ARG A 158 16.45 2.37 -15.83
N TYR A 159 15.48 1.86 -15.08
CA TYR A 159 14.86 2.52 -13.95
C TYR A 159 14.98 1.70 -12.68
N GLY A 160 15.31 2.37 -11.58
CA GLY A 160 15.17 1.86 -10.22
C GLY A 160 13.80 2.20 -9.66
N VAL A 161 13.33 1.36 -8.74
CA VAL A 161 12.08 1.57 -7.99
C VAL A 161 12.42 1.68 -6.52
N PHE A 162 11.80 2.61 -5.82
CA PHE A 162 12.02 2.86 -4.41
C PHE A 162 10.69 2.99 -3.68
N TRP A 163 10.55 2.32 -2.56
CA TRP A 163 9.31 2.27 -1.79
C TRP A 163 9.48 3.10 -0.53
N LEU A 164 8.72 4.19 -0.43
CA LEU A 164 8.82 5.12 0.68
C LEU A 164 7.74 4.83 1.72
N PHE A 165 8.16 4.76 2.97
CA PHE A 165 7.33 4.51 4.13
C PHE A 165 7.47 5.66 5.13
N ILE A 166 6.38 5.97 5.81
CA ILE A 166 6.35 6.89 6.95
C ILE A 166 6.28 6.06 8.22
N HIS A 167 7.27 6.24 9.09
CA HIS A 167 7.30 5.62 10.40
C HIS A 167 6.44 6.40 11.40
N PHE A 168 6.02 5.77 12.50
CA PHE A 168 5.10 6.39 13.46
C PHE A 168 5.68 7.62 14.18
N ASP A 169 7.00 7.74 14.24
CA ASP A 169 7.73 8.89 14.79
C ASP A 169 7.95 10.02 13.77
N SER A 170 7.40 9.87 12.56
CA SER A 170 7.52 10.75 11.39
C SER A 170 8.72 10.48 10.49
N ASP A 171 9.65 9.61 10.85
CA ASP A 171 10.85 9.38 10.03
C ASP A 171 10.50 8.75 8.68
N LEU A 172 11.32 9.06 7.68
CA LEU A 172 11.17 8.52 6.33
C LEU A 172 12.11 7.33 6.13
N HIS A 173 11.51 6.22 5.73
CA HIS A 173 12.25 5.01 5.37
C HIS A 173 12.03 4.70 3.90
N VAL A 174 13.11 4.40 3.19
CA VAL A 174 13.05 3.91 1.81
C VAL A 174 13.55 2.47 1.77
N VAL A 175 12.75 1.59 1.17
CA VAL A 175 13.16 0.23 0.82
C VAL A 175 13.48 0.20 -0.67
N TYR A 176 14.67 -0.28 -0.99
CA TYR A 176 15.14 -0.37 -2.37
C TYR A 176 14.35 -1.44 -3.12
N GLY A 177 14.02 -1.16 -4.37
CA GLY A 177 13.42 -2.13 -5.27
C GLY A 177 14.44 -3.17 -5.72
N ILE A 178 13.95 -4.34 -6.10
CA ILE A 178 14.77 -5.53 -6.33
C ILE A 178 15.14 -5.78 -7.81
N GLY A 179 15.09 -4.76 -8.66
CA GLY A 179 15.33 -4.98 -10.08
C GLY A 179 15.73 -3.76 -10.89
N ASN A 180 16.25 -4.08 -12.07
CA ASN A 180 16.70 -3.13 -13.08
C ASN A 180 15.69 -3.11 -14.25
N TYR A 181 14.79 -2.13 -14.26
CA TYR A 181 13.54 -2.21 -15.03
C TYR A 181 13.55 -1.36 -16.30
N LYS A 182 12.80 -1.76 -17.33
CA LYS A 182 12.22 -0.79 -18.29
C LYS A 182 11.11 0.00 -17.59
N LEU A 183 10.76 1.19 -18.09
CA LEU A 183 9.75 2.06 -17.45
C LEU A 183 8.43 1.34 -17.14
N ALA A 184 7.85 0.67 -18.13
CA ALA A 184 6.60 -0.09 -17.94
C ALA A 184 6.72 -1.20 -16.88
N GLN A 185 7.89 -1.81 -16.73
CA GLN A 185 8.12 -2.81 -15.67
C GLN A 185 8.26 -2.15 -14.30
N ALA A 186 8.88 -0.97 -14.22
CA ALA A 186 8.97 -0.19 -12.98
C ALA A 186 7.58 0.27 -12.50
N GLU A 187 6.71 0.66 -13.43
CA GLU A 187 5.31 1.02 -13.15
C GLU A 187 4.49 -0.16 -12.60
N MET A 188 4.82 -1.40 -12.98
CA MET A 188 4.17 -2.61 -12.47
C MET A 188 4.90 -3.27 -11.29
N ALA A 189 6.07 -2.76 -10.89
CA ALA A 189 6.81 -3.32 -9.77
C ALA A 189 5.96 -3.31 -8.49
N THR A 190 6.09 -4.38 -7.71
CA THR A 190 5.40 -4.58 -6.43
C THR A 190 6.35 -4.37 -5.27
N VAL A 191 5.80 -4.07 -4.09
CA VAL A 191 6.57 -3.90 -2.85
C VAL A 191 7.34 -5.20 -2.59
N PRO A 192 8.66 -5.15 -2.34
CA PRO A 192 9.45 -6.32 -1.98
C PRO A 192 9.11 -6.80 -0.56
N ILE A 193 9.76 -7.87 -0.13
CA ILE A 193 9.78 -8.23 1.30
C ILE A 193 10.36 -7.04 2.08
N LEU A 194 9.78 -6.73 3.24
CA LEU A 194 10.18 -5.60 4.05
C LEU A 194 11.00 -6.08 5.27
N PRO A 195 11.96 -5.29 5.75
CA PRO A 195 12.56 -5.51 7.06
C PRO A 195 11.51 -5.30 8.16
N GLU A 196 11.65 -6.01 9.28
CA GLU A 196 10.71 -5.99 10.41
C GLU A 196 10.44 -4.57 10.92
N ALA A 197 11.49 -3.74 10.99
CA ALA A 197 11.38 -2.33 11.38
C ALA A 197 10.42 -1.53 10.49
N VAL A 198 10.32 -1.85 9.21
CA VAL A 198 9.42 -1.15 8.28
C VAL A 198 8.04 -1.81 8.25
N SER A 199 7.96 -3.14 8.31
CA SER A 199 6.68 -3.86 8.24
C SER A 199 5.79 -3.64 9.47
N GLU A 200 6.39 -3.52 10.66
CA GLU A 200 5.64 -3.41 11.93
C GLU A 200 5.38 -1.96 12.34
N PHE A 201 6.24 -1.02 11.94
CA PHE A 201 6.23 0.34 12.50
C PHE A 201 6.02 1.46 11.48
N ALA A 202 5.88 1.12 10.20
CA ALA A 202 5.70 2.11 9.15
C ALA A 202 4.53 1.76 8.20
N THR A 203 4.10 2.74 7.43
CA THR A 203 3.04 2.58 6.42
C THR A 203 3.52 3.10 5.08
N LEU A 204 3.10 2.43 4.00
CA LEU A 204 3.53 2.78 2.65
C LEU A 204 2.94 4.14 2.26
N ALA A 205 3.80 5.06 1.84
CA ALA A 205 3.43 6.41 1.46
C ALA A 205 3.50 6.65 -0.05
N ALA A 206 4.55 6.15 -0.71
CA ALA A 206 4.74 6.33 -2.15
C ALA A 206 5.63 5.25 -2.77
N LYS A 207 5.46 5.06 -4.08
CA LYS A 207 6.43 4.44 -4.98
C LYS A 207 7.13 5.54 -5.78
N ILE A 208 8.45 5.50 -5.83
CA ILE A 208 9.28 6.42 -6.58
C ILE A 208 9.98 5.64 -7.69
N ILE A 209 9.99 6.19 -8.91
CA ILE A 209 10.73 5.66 -10.05
C ILE A 209 11.75 6.70 -10.48
N VAL A 210 12.98 6.27 -10.72
CA VAL A 210 14.09 7.12 -11.15
C VAL A 210 14.92 6.41 -12.21
N GLY A 211 15.28 7.14 -13.26
CA GLY A 211 16.16 6.63 -14.30
C GLY A 211 17.62 6.58 -13.85
N SER A 212 18.39 5.69 -14.45
CA SER A 212 19.83 5.59 -14.26
C SER A 212 20.51 6.95 -14.47
N ALA A 213 21.24 7.42 -13.47
CA ALA A 213 21.94 8.71 -13.47
C ALA A 213 21.04 9.96 -13.65
N ASP A 214 19.70 9.83 -13.57
CA ASP A 214 18.80 10.96 -13.75
C ASP A 214 18.85 11.92 -12.54
N PRO A 215 18.81 13.24 -12.78
CA PRO A 215 18.88 14.24 -11.71
C PRO A 215 17.58 14.34 -10.90
N ASN A 216 16.45 13.93 -11.46
CA ASN A 216 15.13 14.05 -10.82
C ASN A 216 14.35 12.74 -10.93
N PHE A 217 13.25 12.62 -10.20
CA PHE A 217 12.38 11.46 -10.31
C PHE A 217 11.63 11.42 -11.64
N THR A 218 11.53 10.22 -12.20
CA THR A 218 10.67 9.95 -13.35
C THR A 218 9.20 9.97 -12.93
N SER A 219 8.88 9.43 -11.75
CA SER A 219 7.52 9.38 -11.23
C SER A 219 7.49 9.22 -9.71
N ILE A 220 6.48 9.83 -9.07
CA ILE A 220 6.09 9.57 -7.68
C ILE A 220 4.62 9.17 -7.69
N VAL A 221 4.33 7.93 -7.31
CA VAL A 221 2.98 7.39 -7.20
C VAL A 221 2.62 7.27 -5.73
N SER A 222 1.63 8.05 -5.28
CA SER A 222 1.16 7.97 -3.89
C SER A 222 0.42 6.66 -3.64
N ALA A 223 0.71 6.03 -2.49
CA ALA A 223 0.01 4.82 -2.06
C ALA A 223 -1.43 5.08 -1.55
N TYR A 224 -1.80 6.34 -1.34
CA TYR A 224 -3.10 6.72 -0.77
C TYR A 224 -4.19 6.91 -1.80
N VAL A 225 -3.82 7.03 -3.08
CA VAL A 225 -4.76 7.25 -4.16
C VAL A 225 -4.89 5.95 -4.93
N THR A 226 -6.03 5.29 -4.81
CA THR A 226 -6.39 4.20 -5.71
C THR A 226 -6.82 4.81 -7.04
N LEU A 227 -5.88 5.08 -7.95
CA LEU A 227 -6.23 5.20 -9.36
C LEU A 227 -6.48 3.79 -9.87
N PHE A 228 -7.64 3.54 -10.50
CA PHE A 228 -7.78 2.35 -11.33
C PHE A 228 -6.78 2.50 -12.48
N PRO A 229 -5.73 1.67 -12.57
CA PRO A 229 -4.80 1.79 -13.67
C PRO A 229 -5.57 1.43 -14.94
N VAL A 230 -5.70 2.39 -15.86
CA VAL A 230 -5.93 2.05 -17.26
C VAL A 230 -4.65 1.37 -17.69
N SER A 231 -4.68 0.04 -17.84
CA SER A 231 -3.63 -0.66 -18.56
C SER A 231 -3.55 -0.02 -19.94
N THR A 232 -2.41 0.57 -20.28
CA THR A 232 -2.11 0.88 -21.67
C THR A 232 -2.32 -0.41 -22.48
N PRO A 233 -2.99 -0.36 -23.65
CA PRO A 233 -3.22 -1.55 -24.44
C PRO A 233 -1.89 -2.27 -24.68
N PRO A 234 -1.81 -3.60 -24.50
CA PRO A 234 -0.61 -4.35 -24.90
C PRO A 234 -0.35 -4.04 -26.36
N ASN A 235 0.91 -3.76 -26.70
CA ASN A 235 1.28 -3.48 -28.08
C ASN A 235 0.82 -4.66 -28.97
N HIS A 236 0.00 -4.38 -29.98
CA HIS A 236 -0.60 -5.38 -30.88
C HIS A 236 0.38 -5.77 -32.00
N ASP A 237 1.69 -5.76 -31.73
CA ASP A 237 2.74 -6.08 -32.71
C ASP A 237 2.60 -7.52 -33.26
N ASP A 238 1.86 -8.40 -32.58
CA ASP A 238 1.55 -9.76 -33.04
C ASP A 238 0.49 -9.84 -34.15
N LEU A 239 -0.08 -8.71 -34.60
CA LEU A 239 -0.96 -8.66 -35.78
C LEU A 239 -0.26 -8.11 -37.02
N GLY A 240 1.03 -7.76 -36.94
CA GLY A 240 1.83 -7.24 -38.06
C GLY A 240 2.05 -8.21 -39.23
N GLY A 241 1.59 -9.47 -39.11
CA GLY A 241 1.74 -10.52 -40.12
C GLY A 241 0.46 -10.96 -40.83
N ILE A 242 -0.73 -10.54 -40.39
CA ILE A 242 -1.97 -10.77 -41.15
C ILE A 242 -2.14 -9.61 -42.14
N VAL A 243 -1.33 -9.62 -43.19
CA VAL A 243 -1.69 -8.95 -44.44
C VAL A 243 -2.76 -9.78 -45.12
N ALA A 244 -3.76 -9.09 -45.66
CA ALA A 244 -4.93 -9.64 -46.31
C ALA A 244 -4.58 -10.34 -47.63
N ASP A 245 -3.93 -11.50 -47.56
CA ASP A 245 -3.91 -12.50 -48.61
C ASP A 245 -3.32 -13.81 -48.06
N ASN A 246 -4.19 -14.77 -47.76
CA ASN A 246 -3.77 -16.16 -47.60
C ASN A 246 -4.79 -17.04 -48.33
N HIS A 247 -5.08 -16.73 -49.59
CA HIS A 247 -5.68 -17.75 -50.45
C HIS A 247 -4.58 -18.74 -50.85
N HIS A 248 -4.57 -19.85 -50.10
CA HIS A 248 -4.07 -21.17 -50.50
C HIS A 248 -3.60 -21.25 -51.95
N ALA A 249 -2.28 -21.31 -52.16
CA ALA A 249 -1.72 -21.98 -53.33
C ALA A 249 -2.06 -23.48 -53.20
N LYS A 250 -3.24 -23.88 -53.66
CA LYS A 250 -3.59 -25.29 -53.81
C LYS A 250 -2.79 -25.85 -54.99
N TYR A 251 -1.98 -26.85 -54.64
CA TYR A 251 -1.33 -27.88 -55.43
C TYR A 251 -1.77 -28.06 -56.91
N THR A 252 -0.74 -28.29 -57.73
CA THR A 252 -0.66 -28.81 -59.12
C THR A 252 -1.16 -27.94 -60.25
#